data_AF-A0A0C3EHU2-F1
#
_entry.id   AF-A0A0C3EHU2-F1
#
_cell.length_a   1.000
_cell.length_b   1.000
_cell.length_c   1.000
_cell.angle_alpha   90.00
_cell.angle_beta   90.00
_cell.angle_gamma   90.00
#
_symmetry.space_group_name_H-M   'P 1'
#
loop_
_entity.id
_entity.type
_entity.pdbx_description
1 polymer ?
#
loop_
_entity_poly.entity_id
_entity_poly.type
_entity_poly.pdbx_seq_one_letter_code
_entity_poly.pdbx_strand_id
1 'polypeptide(L)'
;MANEFTVEQDLFKQSFLPIFVTTVDERLLEKEILLSFLRTDTNEGRIGVSAIYGKRCATTAIAFATRTSTLVIQFSKQADRRIWRLLMACILNDPRYTKCAFKMDTLALSLFTDKSLRISNAIDLLSLRIAHKRHSLEALFAVMGGEANLHRDSVKNLFFNDTKEMSRSDVAIQAWAACQVAIISDITSIPRIDTFKLTRKASCFRASKIARDGDLLESIKPTFTKNEVRGDFTLKKDNLNLTCERFGTRIRRSGNQVIMIETKDGTTTNNVAGRARRVQGRSAQVSVNGPVNGEIVSVNTIGKGDMTCAEIARQEIILDVLQGQTSLLSQPFFQRIWLPHGPMSWPKQDDKILEPSIYFPGRALNISQGMAVEKILSADDDNQVVVIHGPPGTGKTTVIAAAVTSFHHADHERPVWIAAQSNVAVKNIAEKLCAVDFHNFKLLVSKDFHFDWCPFSFRTTLPRDFK
;
A
#
# COMPACT_ATOMS: atom_id res chain seq x y z
N MET A 1 -26.36 -26.72 -3.80
CA MET A 1 -27.61 -25.96 -3.60
C MET A 1 -27.23 -24.55 -3.18
N ALA A 2 -28.01 -23.55 -3.59
CA ALA A 2 -27.88 -22.20 -3.04
C ALA A 2 -28.30 -22.23 -1.57
N ASN A 3 -27.57 -21.53 -0.71
CA ASN A 3 -27.91 -21.43 0.71
C ASN A 3 -28.30 -19.99 1.02
N GLU A 4 -29.48 -19.82 1.63
CA GLU A 4 -30.12 -18.53 1.84
C GLU A 4 -30.28 -18.26 3.33
N PHE A 5 -30.01 -17.02 3.72
CA PHE A 5 -30.17 -16.55 5.09
C PHE A 5 -30.38 -15.03 5.11
N THR A 6 -30.87 -14.52 6.22
CA THR A 6 -31.00 -13.08 6.44
C THR A 6 -29.87 -12.56 7.32
N VAL A 7 -29.46 -11.32 7.06
CA VAL A 7 -28.44 -10.63 7.86
C VAL A 7 -28.99 -9.27 8.29
N GLU A 8 -28.92 -8.99 9.57
CA GLU A 8 -29.13 -7.64 10.08
C GLU A 8 -27.82 -6.86 10.01
N GLN A 9 -27.91 -5.61 9.57
CA GLN A 9 -26.78 -4.70 9.56
C GLN A 9 -26.64 -4.03 10.92
N ASP A 10 -25.41 -3.88 11.41
CA ASP A 10 -25.08 -3.18 12.65
C ASP A 10 -24.16 -1.96 12.40
N LEU A 11 -24.03 -1.53 11.14
CA LEU A 11 -23.11 -0.47 10.75
C LEU A 11 -23.72 0.91 10.94
N PHE A 12 -24.95 1.10 10.45
CA PHE A 12 -25.69 2.35 10.53
C PHE A 12 -26.61 2.32 11.75
N LYS A 13 -26.68 3.45 12.47
CA LYS A 13 -27.59 3.62 13.61
C LYS A 13 -29.06 3.66 13.19
N GLN A 14 -29.31 4.02 11.94
CA GLN A 14 -30.64 3.94 11.35
C GLN A 14 -31.03 2.47 11.13
N SER A 15 -32.30 2.15 11.36
CA SER A 15 -32.85 0.82 11.09
C SER A 15 -33.06 0.60 9.59
N PHE A 16 -32.62 -0.58 9.12
CA PHE A 16 -32.86 -1.08 7.76
C PHE A 16 -33.57 -2.42 7.85
N LEU A 17 -34.27 -2.80 6.78
CA LEU A 17 -34.81 -4.16 6.65
C LEU A 17 -33.66 -5.19 6.61
N PRO A 18 -33.89 -6.42 7.09
CA PRO A 18 -32.92 -7.49 6.96
C PRO A 18 -32.50 -7.72 5.50
N ILE A 19 -31.21 -7.95 5.30
CA ILE A 19 -30.61 -8.19 3.98
C ILE A 19 -30.78 -9.67 3.65
N PHE A 20 -31.41 -9.99 2.52
CA PHE A 20 -31.51 -11.37 2.03
C PHE A 20 -30.21 -11.79 1.34
N VAL A 21 -29.52 -12.78 1.89
CA VAL A 21 -28.23 -13.24 1.37
C VAL A 21 -28.38 -14.62 0.73
N THR A 22 -28.11 -14.72 -0.56
CA THR A 22 -28.02 -15.98 -1.29
C THR A 22 -26.54 -16.30 -1.51
N THR A 23 -26.10 -17.46 -1.03
CA THR A 23 -24.73 -17.95 -1.26
C THR A 23 -24.75 -19.11 -2.25
N VAL A 24 -23.85 -19.08 -3.24
CA VAL A 24 -23.79 -20.10 -4.28
C VAL A 24 -22.33 -20.44 -4.61
N ASP A 25 -22.04 -21.73 -4.79
CA ASP A 25 -20.77 -22.18 -5.36
C ASP A 25 -20.76 -21.86 -6.85
N GLU A 26 -19.65 -21.36 -7.39
CA GLU A 26 -19.58 -20.96 -8.80
C GLU A 26 -20.05 -22.07 -9.74
N ARG A 27 -19.80 -23.36 -9.42
CA ARG A 27 -20.18 -24.52 -10.24
C ARG A 27 -21.69 -24.71 -10.39
N LEU A 28 -22.46 -24.12 -9.49
CA LEU A 28 -23.92 -24.15 -9.46
C LEU A 28 -24.53 -22.82 -9.91
N LEU A 29 -23.71 -21.88 -10.39
CA LEU A 29 -24.19 -20.57 -10.81
C LEU A 29 -24.87 -20.67 -12.18
N GLU A 30 -26.19 -20.51 -12.18
CA GLU A 30 -27.03 -20.45 -13.37
C GLU A 30 -27.46 -19.02 -13.69
N LYS A 31 -27.89 -18.79 -14.94
CA LYS A 31 -28.32 -17.47 -15.40
C LYS A 31 -29.55 -16.99 -14.63
N GLU A 32 -30.44 -17.90 -14.29
CA GLU A 32 -31.68 -17.66 -13.55
C GLU A 32 -31.39 -17.13 -12.15
N ILE A 33 -30.35 -17.62 -11.47
CA ILE A 33 -29.91 -17.12 -10.16
C ILE A 33 -29.46 -15.67 -10.27
N LEU A 34 -28.63 -15.35 -11.29
CA LEU A 34 -28.17 -13.98 -11.53
C LEU A 34 -29.34 -13.04 -11.88
N LEU A 35 -30.26 -13.48 -12.74
CA LEU A 35 -31.43 -12.69 -13.11
C LEU A 35 -32.40 -12.49 -11.94
N SER A 36 -32.59 -13.51 -11.10
CA SER A 36 -33.38 -13.40 -9.87
C SER A 36 -32.79 -12.35 -8.93
N PHE A 37 -31.48 -12.40 -8.69
CA PHE A 37 -30.77 -11.38 -7.94
C PHE A 37 -30.92 -9.99 -8.56
N LEU A 38 -30.70 -9.85 -9.87
CA LEU A 38 -30.78 -8.54 -10.54
C LEU A 38 -32.20 -7.95 -10.55
N ARG A 39 -33.25 -8.77 -10.48
CA ARG A 39 -34.64 -8.28 -10.32
C ARG A 39 -34.90 -7.61 -8.97
N THR A 40 -34.03 -7.81 -7.99
CA THR A 40 -34.08 -7.09 -6.71
C THR A 40 -33.54 -5.66 -6.81
N ASP A 41 -32.88 -5.31 -7.92
CA ASP A 41 -32.52 -3.91 -8.20
C ASP A 41 -33.80 -3.12 -8.53
N THR A 42 -34.09 -2.12 -7.72
CA THR A 42 -35.29 -1.28 -7.89
C THR A 42 -35.05 -0.12 -8.86
N ASN A 43 -34.41 -0.43 -10.00
CA ASN A 43 -33.94 0.52 -11.03
C ASN A 43 -32.95 1.57 -10.52
N GLU A 44 -32.18 1.26 -9.47
CA GLU A 44 -31.13 2.15 -8.99
C GLU A 44 -29.87 2.04 -9.86
N GLY A 45 -29.70 0.92 -10.60
CA GLY A 45 -28.58 0.72 -11.52
C GLY A 45 -27.22 0.73 -10.80
N ARG A 46 -27.22 0.54 -9.48
CA ARG A 46 -26.06 0.62 -8.60
C ARG A 46 -25.92 -0.71 -7.87
N ILE A 47 -24.85 -1.44 -8.16
CA ILE A 47 -24.57 -2.72 -7.52
C ILE A 47 -23.36 -2.53 -6.61
N GLY A 48 -23.57 -2.72 -5.32
CA GLY A 48 -22.48 -2.77 -4.35
C GLY A 48 -21.69 -4.05 -4.51
N VAL A 49 -20.36 -3.98 -4.39
CA VAL A 49 -19.46 -5.12 -4.60
C VAL A 49 -18.44 -5.19 -3.48
N SER A 50 -18.21 -6.39 -2.94
CA SER A 50 -17.07 -6.69 -2.07
C SER A 50 -16.56 -8.12 -2.35
N ALA A 51 -15.40 -8.47 -1.82
CA ALA A 51 -14.76 -9.75 -2.05
C ALA A 51 -14.08 -10.29 -0.80
N ILE A 52 -14.05 -11.62 -0.69
CA ILE A 52 -13.23 -12.34 0.29
C ILE A 52 -11.91 -12.68 -0.37
N TYR A 53 -10.82 -12.40 0.33
CA TYR A 53 -9.46 -12.72 -0.10
C TYR A 53 -8.89 -13.81 0.81
N GLY A 54 -8.40 -14.88 0.21
CA GLY A 54 -7.75 -15.99 0.91
C GLY A 54 -6.23 -15.85 0.94
N LYS A 55 -5.55 -17.00 1.01
CA LYS A 55 -4.07 -17.06 0.99
C LYS A 55 -3.50 -16.32 -0.22
N ARG A 56 -2.39 -15.61 0.00
CA ARG A 56 -1.72 -14.77 -1.02
C ARG A 56 -2.62 -13.67 -1.59
N CYS A 57 -3.62 -13.23 -0.83
CA CYS A 57 -4.63 -12.24 -1.22
C CYS A 57 -5.50 -12.66 -2.42
N ALA A 58 -5.53 -13.93 -2.81
CA ALA A 58 -6.34 -14.38 -3.95
C ALA A 58 -7.84 -14.30 -3.65
N THR A 59 -8.65 -13.84 -4.59
CA THR A 59 -10.10 -13.75 -4.45
C THR A 59 -10.72 -15.14 -4.36
N THR A 60 -11.36 -15.43 -3.24
CA THR A 60 -12.05 -16.70 -2.97
C THR A 60 -13.56 -16.58 -3.12
N ALA A 61 -14.13 -15.40 -2.85
CA ALA A 61 -15.54 -15.14 -3.08
C ALA A 61 -15.76 -13.68 -3.50
N ILE A 62 -16.87 -13.43 -4.20
CA ILE A 62 -17.35 -12.09 -4.55
C ILE A 62 -18.81 -11.95 -4.14
N ALA A 63 -19.17 -10.80 -3.59
CA ALA A 63 -20.52 -10.44 -3.22
C ALA A 63 -21.01 -9.28 -4.09
N PHE A 64 -22.24 -9.40 -4.60
CA PHE A 64 -22.96 -8.36 -5.31
C PHE A 64 -24.21 -8.02 -4.51
N ALA A 65 -24.46 -6.74 -4.24
CA ALA A 65 -25.58 -6.31 -3.43
C ALA A 65 -26.44 -5.26 -4.13
N THR A 66 -27.75 -5.44 -4.02
CA THR A 66 -28.78 -4.42 -4.23
C THR A 66 -29.19 -3.85 -2.88
N ARG A 67 -30.24 -3.03 -2.85
CA ARG A 67 -30.76 -2.45 -1.62
C ARG A 67 -31.30 -3.47 -0.61
N THR A 68 -31.84 -4.59 -1.09
CA THR A 68 -32.55 -5.59 -0.26
C THR A 68 -31.89 -6.97 -0.26
N SER A 69 -30.99 -7.23 -1.21
CA SER A 69 -30.46 -8.58 -1.41
C SER A 69 -28.98 -8.58 -1.77
N THR A 70 -28.29 -9.65 -1.38
CA THR A 70 -26.89 -9.87 -1.69
C THR A 70 -26.64 -11.27 -2.20
N LEU A 71 -26.03 -11.38 -3.38
CA LEU A 71 -25.58 -12.63 -3.96
C LEU A 71 -24.09 -12.81 -3.71
N VAL A 72 -23.72 -13.84 -2.96
CA VAL A 72 -22.32 -14.22 -2.68
C VAL A 72 -21.95 -15.45 -3.50
N ILE A 73 -21.00 -15.28 -4.41
CA ILE A 73 -20.49 -16.36 -5.26
C ILE A 73 -19.14 -16.81 -4.71
N GLN A 74 -19.07 -18.08 -4.29
CA GLN A 74 -17.83 -18.73 -3.88
C GLN A 74 -17.11 -19.28 -5.12
N PHE A 75 -15.91 -18.80 -5.39
CA PHE A 75 -15.08 -19.34 -6.45
C PHE A 75 -14.49 -20.69 -6.05
N SER A 76 -14.46 -21.61 -7.01
CA SER A 76 -13.79 -22.90 -6.88
C SER A 76 -12.32 -22.77 -7.31
N LYS A 77 -11.57 -23.86 -7.08
CA LYS A 77 -10.18 -23.97 -7.53
C LYS A 77 -10.07 -24.17 -9.05
N GLN A 78 -11.08 -24.76 -9.68
CA GLN A 78 -11.08 -25.06 -11.11
C GLN A 78 -11.91 -24.01 -11.85
N ALA A 79 -11.29 -23.37 -12.84
CA ALA A 79 -11.95 -22.34 -13.61
C ALA A 79 -13.07 -22.91 -14.51
N ASP A 80 -14.31 -22.47 -14.32
CA ASP A 80 -15.35 -22.62 -15.36
C ASP A 80 -15.51 -21.31 -16.14
N ARG A 81 -14.91 -21.29 -17.33
CA ARG A 81 -14.95 -20.12 -18.23
C ARG A 81 -16.36 -19.76 -18.70
N ARG A 82 -17.32 -20.71 -18.72
CA ARG A 82 -18.71 -20.41 -19.09
C ARG A 82 -19.35 -19.52 -18.04
N ILE A 83 -19.16 -19.88 -16.78
CA ILE A 83 -19.68 -19.13 -15.62
C ILE A 83 -19.05 -17.73 -15.56
N TRP A 84 -17.75 -17.61 -15.86
CA TRP A 84 -17.07 -16.31 -15.91
C TRP A 84 -17.61 -15.41 -17.03
N ARG A 85 -17.89 -15.96 -18.22
CA ARG A 85 -18.54 -15.21 -19.31
C ARG A 85 -19.92 -14.74 -18.92
N LEU A 86 -20.68 -15.60 -18.24
CA LEU A 86 -22.02 -15.27 -17.74
C LEU A 86 -21.95 -14.10 -16.75
N LEU A 87 -21.06 -14.18 -15.76
CA LEU A 87 -20.86 -13.13 -14.76
C LEU A 87 -20.41 -11.80 -15.40
N MET A 88 -19.50 -11.88 -16.40
CA MET A 88 -19.09 -10.72 -17.19
C MET A 88 -20.26 -10.07 -17.91
N ALA A 89 -21.08 -10.86 -18.60
CA ALA A 89 -22.18 -10.36 -19.41
C ALA A 89 -23.34 -9.79 -18.58
N CYS A 90 -23.67 -10.42 -17.45
CA CYS A 90 -24.83 -10.05 -16.65
C CYS A 90 -24.57 -8.90 -15.66
N ILE A 91 -23.34 -8.77 -15.14
CA ILE A 91 -23.03 -7.81 -14.07
C ILE A 91 -21.78 -6.98 -14.38
N LEU A 92 -20.60 -7.62 -14.51
CA LEU A 92 -19.34 -6.88 -14.48
C LEU A 92 -19.16 -5.92 -15.67
N ASN A 93 -19.69 -6.27 -16.85
CA ASN A 93 -19.59 -5.48 -18.07
C ASN A 93 -20.93 -5.00 -18.62
N ASP A 94 -22.01 -5.22 -17.89
CA ASP A 94 -23.30 -4.66 -18.25
C ASP A 94 -23.26 -3.15 -17.98
N PRO A 95 -23.47 -2.29 -18.99
CA PRO A 95 -23.41 -0.84 -18.83
C PRO A 95 -24.57 -0.29 -17.99
N ARG A 96 -25.67 -1.04 -17.82
CA ARG A 96 -26.82 -0.65 -17.01
C ARG A 96 -26.47 -0.55 -15.52
N TYR A 97 -25.45 -1.30 -15.09
CA TYR A 97 -25.04 -1.35 -13.69
C TYR A 97 -23.71 -0.64 -13.47
N THR A 98 -23.70 0.28 -12.52
CA THR A 98 -22.49 0.85 -11.94
C THR A 98 -22.07 -0.01 -10.76
N LYS A 99 -20.85 -0.56 -10.81
CA LYS A 99 -20.32 -1.40 -9.72
C LYS A 99 -19.61 -0.51 -8.73
N CYS A 100 -19.98 -0.58 -7.45
CA CYS A 100 -19.46 0.32 -6.42
C CYS A 100 -18.80 -0.48 -5.30
N ALA A 101 -17.55 -0.16 -4.95
CA ALA A 101 -16.83 -0.80 -3.85
C ALA A 101 -15.96 0.22 -3.11
N PHE A 102 -15.67 -0.01 -1.83
CA PHE A 102 -14.77 0.86 -1.07
C PHE A 102 -13.32 0.80 -1.58
N LYS A 103 -12.86 -0.37 -2.05
CA LYS A 103 -11.52 -0.56 -2.65
C LYS A 103 -11.64 -1.25 -4.01
N MET A 104 -12.21 -0.53 -4.97
CA MET A 104 -12.53 -1.08 -6.28
C MET A 104 -11.26 -1.38 -7.09
N ASP A 105 -10.18 -0.66 -6.84
CA ASP A 105 -8.84 -0.93 -7.35
C ASP A 105 -8.36 -2.35 -7.01
N THR A 106 -8.33 -2.69 -5.72
CA THR A 106 -7.92 -4.03 -5.24
C THR A 106 -8.84 -5.12 -5.80
N LEU A 107 -10.15 -4.87 -5.82
CA LEU A 107 -11.14 -5.83 -6.32
C LEU A 107 -10.97 -6.09 -7.81
N ALA A 108 -10.94 -5.04 -8.64
CA ALA A 108 -10.83 -5.15 -10.09
C ALA A 108 -9.54 -5.87 -10.52
N LEU A 109 -8.40 -5.51 -9.89
CA LEU A 109 -7.11 -6.13 -10.22
C LEU A 109 -7.00 -7.58 -9.71
N SER A 110 -7.62 -7.90 -8.57
CA SER A 110 -7.66 -9.28 -8.08
C SER A 110 -8.51 -10.17 -8.98
N LEU A 111 -9.68 -9.71 -9.40
CA LEU A 111 -10.52 -10.43 -10.38
C LEU A 111 -9.78 -10.69 -11.69
N PHE A 112 -9.03 -9.71 -12.18
CA PHE A 112 -8.23 -9.88 -13.39
C PHE A 112 -7.09 -10.88 -13.17
N THR A 113 -6.34 -10.75 -12.08
CA THR A 113 -5.17 -11.60 -11.79
C THR A 113 -5.57 -13.05 -11.57
N ASP A 114 -6.62 -13.28 -10.79
CA ASP A 114 -6.96 -14.62 -10.30
C ASP A 114 -7.91 -15.36 -11.25
N LYS A 115 -8.77 -14.62 -11.96
CA LYS A 115 -9.87 -15.17 -12.76
C LYS A 115 -9.91 -14.64 -14.19
N SER A 116 -8.98 -13.78 -14.61
CA SER A 116 -9.01 -13.11 -15.93
C SER A 116 -10.34 -12.37 -16.20
N LEU A 117 -11.07 -12.03 -15.14
CA LEU A 117 -12.33 -11.31 -15.20
C LEU A 117 -12.03 -9.81 -15.30
N ARG A 118 -12.65 -9.16 -16.28
CA ARG A 118 -12.58 -7.72 -16.47
C ARG A 118 -13.90 -7.08 -16.03
N ILE A 119 -13.80 -5.81 -15.68
CA ILE A 119 -14.88 -4.98 -15.14
C ILE A 119 -14.84 -3.61 -15.81
N SER A 120 -16.01 -3.07 -16.13
CA SER A 120 -16.19 -1.74 -16.71
C SER A 120 -17.25 -0.96 -15.92
N ASN A 121 -17.29 0.36 -16.05
CA ASN A 121 -18.20 1.24 -15.29
C ASN A 121 -18.18 0.95 -13.77
N ALA A 122 -16.98 0.82 -13.22
CA ALA A 122 -16.78 0.60 -11.80
C ALA A 122 -16.37 1.90 -11.10
N ILE A 123 -16.76 2.04 -9.84
CA ILE A 123 -16.48 3.18 -8.99
C ILE A 123 -15.81 2.71 -7.72
N ASP A 124 -14.76 3.45 -7.37
CA ASP A 124 -14.16 3.40 -6.06
C ASP A 124 -14.80 4.45 -5.12
N LEU A 125 -15.53 3.99 -4.10
CA LEU A 125 -16.27 4.86 -3.19
C LEU A 125 -15.37 5.68 -2.28
N LEU A 126 -14.17 5.20 -1.96
CA LEU A 126 -13.20 5.97 -1.19
C LEU A 126 -12.61 7.16 -1.97
N SER A 127 -12.96 7.29 -3.25
CA SER A 127 -12.67 8.49 -4.07
C SER A 127 -13.68 9.63 -3.87
N LEU A 128 -14.78 9.42 -3.13
CA LEU A 128 -15.83 10.43 -2.90
C LEU A 128 -15.34 11.67 -2.13
N ARG A 129 -14.35 11.55 -1.23
CA ARG A 129 -13.88 12.67 -0.38
C ARG A 129 -12.39 12.56 -0.01
N ILE A 130 -11.64 13.64 -0.25
CA ILE A 130 -10.17 13.70 -0.16
C ILE A 130 -9.66 14.18 1.22
N ALA A 131 -10.54 14.63 2.13
CA ALA A 131 -10.11 15.24 3.40
C ALA A 131 -9.35 14.29 4.34
N HIS A 132 -9.51 12.97 4.17
CA HIS A 132 -8.90 11.95 5.01
C HIS A 132 -8.07 10.98 4.18
N LYS A 133 -7.07 10.35 4.83
CA LYS A 133 -6.28 9.31 4.18
C LYS A 133 -7.19 8.15 3.82
N ARG A 134 -7.21 7.75 2.55
CA ARG A 134 -7.99 6.62 1.98
C ARG A 134 -8.06 5.38 2.89
N HIS A 135 -6.98 5.06 3.58
CA HIS A 135 -6.85 3.87 4.42
C HIS A 135 -7.23 4.07 5.89
N SER A 136 -7.78 5.22 6.25
CA SER A 136 -8.15 5.52 7.64
C SER A 136 -9.62 5.20 7.90
N LEU A 137 -9.93 4.95 9.17
CA LEU A 137 -11.31 4.75 9.61
C LEU A 137 -12.15 6.01 9.31
N GLU A 138 -11.56 7.18 9.49
CA GLU A 138 -12.19 8.49 9.25
C GLU A 138 -12.60 8.68 7.79
N ALA A 139 -11.82 8.17 6.82
CA ALA A 139 -12.20 8.20 5.41
C ALA A 139 -13.45 7.35 5.13
N LEU A 140 -13.50 6.13 5.67
CA LEU A 140 -14.69 5.27 5.55
C LEU A 140 -15.92 5.94 6.15
N PHE A 141 -15.77 6.51 7.35
CA PHE A 141 -16.84 7.25 8.00
C PHE A 141 -17.34 8.43 7.18
N ALA A 142 -16.43 9.24 6.64
CA ALA A 142 -16.80 10.39 5.82
C ALA A 142 -17.59 10.00 4.56
N VAL A 143 -17.25 8.86 3.96
CA VAL A 143 -17.94 8.30 2.79
C VAL A 143 -19.28 7.66 3.16
N MET A 144 -19.36 7.03 4.32
CA MET A 144 -20.57 6.34 4.80
C MET A 144 -21.58 7.24 5.52
N GLY A 145 -21.42 8.57 5.47
CA GLY A 145 -22.38 9.52 6.05
C GLY A 145 -22.04 10.07 7.44
N GLY A 146 -20.82 9.83 7.95
CA GLY A 146 -20.26 10.46 9.14
C GLY A 146 -20.43 9.69 10.46
N GLU A 147 -19.64 10.06 11.47
CA GLU A 147 -19.59 9.36 12.78
C GLU A 147 -20.87 9.45 13.60
N ALA A 148 -21.65 10.50 13.38
CA ALA A 148 -22.98 10.62 13.98
C ALA A 148 -23.92 9.48 13.56
N ASN A 149 -23.75 8.93 12.36
CA ASN A 149 -24.69 7.97 11.76
C ASN A 149 -24.24 6.50 11.86
N LEU A 150 -23.02 6.24 12.35
CA LEU A 150 -22.39 4.92 12.29
C LEU A 150 -22.00 4.38 13.67
N HIS A 151 -22.08 3.06 13.84
CA HIS A 151 -21.53 2.35 14.98
C HIS A 151 -20.04 2.10 14.76
N ARG A 152 -19.19 2.78 15.55
CA ARG A 152 -17.75 2.80 15.30
C ARG A 152 -17.07 1.46 15.42
N ASP A 153 -17.39 0.71 16.45
CA ASP A 153 -16.79 -0.59 16.68
C ASP A 153 -17.22 -1.58 15.59
N SER A 154 -18.48 -1.56 15.16
CA SER A 154 -18.99 -2.39 14.06
C SER A 154 -18.28 -2.08 12.73
N VAL A 155 -18.17 -0.80 12.34
CA VAL A 155 -17.43 -0.41 11.12
C VAL A 155 -15.96 -0.82 11.23
N LYS A 156 -15.31 -0.55 12.37
CA LYS A 156 -13.91 -0.92 12.56
C LYS A 156 -13.71 -2.43 12.48
N ASN A 157 -14.58 -3.20 13.13
CA ASN A 157 -14.53 -4.66 13.14
C ASN A 157 -14.76 -5.25 11.74
N LEU A 158 -15.64 -4.65 10.94
CA LEU A 158 -15.94 -5.14 9.61
C LEU A 158 -14.83 -4.81 8.58
N PHE A 159 -14.19 -3.64 8.67
CA PHE A 159 -13.26 -3.16 7.64
C PHE A 159 -11.77 -3.24 8.00
N PHE A 160 -11.42 -3.34 9.29
CA PHE A 160 -10.03 -3.29 9.77
C PHE A 160 -9.62 -4.45 10.68
N ASN A 161 -10.51 -5.43 10.94
CA ASN A 161 -10.17 -6.53 11.82
C ASN A 161 -9.39 -7.63 11.09
N ASP A 162 -8.07 -7.45 10.98
CA ASP A 162 -7.16 -8.40 10.34
C ASP A 162 -7.02 -9.75 11.08
N THR A 163 -7.59 -9.88 12.29
CA THR A 163 -7.49 -11.13 13.10
C THR A 163 -8.62 -12.13 12.83
N LYS A 164 -9.74 -11.67 12.25
CA LYS A 164 -10.90 -12.51 11.95
C LYS A 164 -10.92 -12.86 10.47
N GLU A 165 -11.06 -14.16 10.15
CA GLU A 165 -11.38 -14.54 8.77
C GLU A 165 -12.75 -13.97 8.38
N MET A 166 -12.78 -13.29 7.24
CA MET A 166 -13.98 -12.64 6.75
C MET A 166 -15.06 -13.68 6.40
N SER A 167 -16.21 -13.59 7.05
CA SER A 167 -17.33 -14.50 6.80
C SER A 167 -18.16 -14.09 5.58
N ARG A 168 -19.09 -14.97 5.17
CA ARG A 168 -20.04 -14.68 4.08
C ARG A 168 -21.00 -13.54 4.45
N SER A 169 -21.38 -13.45 5.72
CA SER A 169 -22.19 -12.33 6.23
C SER A 169 -21.40 -11.02 6.19
N ASP A 170 -20.12 -11.05 6.60
CA ASP A 170 -19.27 -9.86 6.60
C ASP A 170 -19.12 -9.28 5.17
N VAL A 171 -18.81 -10.12 4.17
CA VAL A 171 -18.68 -9.65 2.77
C VAL A 171 -20.01 -9.18 2.19
N ALA A 172 -21.11 -9.82 2.61
CA ALA A 172 -22.44 -9.42 2.18
C ALA A 172 -22.82 -8.03 2.72
N ILE A 173 -22.54 -7.76 4.00
CA ILE A 173 -22.75 -6.45 4.62
C ILE A 173 -21.85 -5.40 3.96
N GLN A 174 -20.58 -5.70 3.67
CA GLN A 174 -19.69 -4.74 2.99
C GLN A 174 -20.19 -4.37 1.59
N ALA A 175 -20.60 -5.36 0.80
CA ALA A 175 -21.17 -5.12 -0.52
C ALA A 175 -22.47 -4.30 -0.41
N TRP A 176 -23.35 -4.65 0.51
CA TRP A 176 -24.59 -3.91 0.75
C TRP A 176 -24.33 -2.47 1.19
N ALA A 177 -23.37 -2.24 2.11
CA ALA A 177 -22.97 -0.90 2.53
C ALA A 177 -22.44 -0.06 1.37
N ALA A 178 -21.65 -0.66 0.47
CA ALA A 178 -21.20 0.01 -0.75
C ALA A 178 -22.38 0.39 -1.67
N CYS A 179 -23.40 -0.45 -1.75
CA CYS A 179 -24.64 -0.15 -2.48
C CYS A 179 -25.37 1.04 -1.84
N GLN A 180 -25.61 1.02 -0.52
CA GLN A 180 -26.27 2.11 0.19
C GLN A 180 -25.56 3.46 0.00
N VAL A 181 -24.24 3.48 0.16
CA VAL A 181 -23.43 4.68 -0.06
C VAL A 181 -23.57 5.21 -1.48
N ALA A 182 -23.51 4.31 -2.47
CA ALA A 182 -23.66 4.69 -3.86
C ALA A 182 -25.05 5.26 -4.15
N ILE A 183 -26.09 4.76 -3.49
CA ILE A 183 -27.48 5.24 -3.63
C ILE A 183 -27.63 6.66 -3.11
N ILE A 184 -27.12 6.95 -1.92
CA ILE A 184 -27.32 8.24 -1.24
C ILE A 184 -26.33 9.33 -1.67
N SER A 185 -25.19 8.95 -2.26
CA SER A 185 -24.13 9.88 -2.63
C SER A 185 -24.18 10.26 -4.10
N ASP A 186 -23.72 11.48 -4.43
CA ASP A 186 -23.42 11.83 -5.82
C ASP A 186 -22.09 11.20 -6.24
N ILE A 187 -22.19 10.14 -7.04
CA ILE A 187 -21.06 9.37 -7.58
C ILE A 187 -20.73 9.74 -9.04
N THR A 188 -21.40 10.75 -9.61
CA THR A 188 -21.24 11.11 -11.03
C THR A 188 -19.87 11.71 -11.32
N SER A 189 -19.32 12.49 -10.39
CA SER A 189 -18.00 13.14 -10.48
C SER A 189 -16.82 12.20 -10.29
N ILE A 190 -17.05 10.96 -9.82
CA ILE A 190 -15.96 10.03 -9.53
C ILE A 190 -15.44 9.40 -10.83
N PRO A 191 -14.11 9.44 -11.06
CA PRO A 191 -13.49 8.78 -12.21
C PRO A 191 -13.78 7.27 -12.23
N ARG A 192 -14.20 6.77 -13.39
CA ARG A 192 -14.59 5.37 -13.57
C ARG A 192 -13.38 4.48 -13.77
N ILE A 193 -13.36 3.37 -13.04
CA ILE A 193 -12.44 2.27 -13.26
C ILE A 193 -12.96 1.42 -14.41
N ASP A 194 -12.09 1.19 -15.38
CA ASP A 194 -12.37 0.33 -16.53
C ASP A 194 -11.11 -0.44 -16.91
N THR A 195 -11.11 -1.75 -16.61
CA THR A 195 -9.95 -2.60 -16.91
C THR A 195 -9.79 -2.92 -18.39
N PHE A 196 -10.76 -2.57 -19.24
CA PHE A 196 -10.62 -2.68 -20.70
C PHE A 196 -9.76 -1.56 -21.30
N LYS A 197 -9.73 -0.38 -20.68
CA LYS A 197 -8.86 0.73 -21.12
C LYS A 197 -7.37 0.41 -21.02
N LEU A 198 -7.02 -0.62 -20.24
CA LEU A 198 -5.69 -1.23 -20.23
C LEU A 198 -5.54 -2.10 -21.49
N THR A 199 -5.37 -1.43 -22.63
CA THR A 199 -5.38 -1.97 -24.00
C THR A 199 -4.35 -3.08 -24.22
N ARG A 200 -3.17 -2.97 -23.60
CA ARG A 200 -2.16 -4.03 -23.61
C ARG A 200 -2.42 -4.98 -22.43
N LYS A 201 -2.72 -6.26 -22.73
CA LYS A 201 -2.83 -7.33 -21.70
C LYS A 201 -1.63 -7.35 -20.75
N ALA A 202 -0.44 -7.11 -21.28
CA ALA A 202 0.79 -7.02 -20.49
C ALA A 202 0.75 -5.87 -19.46
N SER A 203 0.25 -4.68 -19.82
CA SER A 203 0.16 -3.54 -18.91
C SER A 203 -0.83 -3.81 -17.77
N CYS A 204 -1.99 -4.38 -18.09
CA CYS A 204 -2.97 -4.80 -17.07
C CYS A 204 -2.36 -5.83 -16.10
N PHE A 205 -1.62 -6.82 -16.63
CA PHE A 205 -0.92 -7.81 -15.83
C PHE A 205 0.18 -7.22 -14.94
N ARG A 206 0.93 -6.22 -15.41
CA ARG A 206 1.97 -5.57 -14.60
C ARG A 206 1.38 -4.71 -13.49
N ALA A 207 0.36 -3.90 -13.79
CA ALA A 207 -0.35 -3.13 -12.77
C ALA A 207 -0.96 -4.05 -11.71
N SER A 208 -1.60 -5.15 -12.15
CA SER A 208 -2.19 -6.12 -11.24
C SER A 208 -1.16 -6.85 -10.37
N LYS A 209 0.01 -7.18 -10.94
CA LYS A 209 1.12 -7.75 -10.17
C LYS A 209 1.67 -6.78 -9.12
N ILE A 210 1.92 -5.51 -9.49
CA ILE A 210 2.43 -4.48 -8.57
C ILE A 210 1.47 -4.29 -7.40
N ALA A 211 0.17 -4.23 -7.68
CA ALA A 211 -0.87 -4.13 -6.66
C ALA A 211 -0.89 -5.38 -5.75
N ARG A 212 -0.90 -6.58 -6.35
CA ARG A 212 -0.90 -7.86 -5.63
C ARG A 212 0.30 -8.03 -4.71
N ASP A 213 1.51 -7.69 -5.20
CA ASP A 213 2.73 -7.76 -4.40
C ASP A 213 2.65 -6.77 -3.22
N GLY A 214 2.04 -5.60 -3.43
CA GLY A 214 1.76 -4.63 -2.37
C GLY A 214 0.80 -5.14 -1.31
N ASP A 215 -0.32 -5.74 -1.71
CA ASP A 215 -1.30 -6.35 -0.81
C ASP A 215 -0.70 -7.53 -0.04
N LEU A 216 0.16 -8.33 -0.69
CA LEU A 216 0.87 -9.43 -0.04
C LEU A 216 1.82 -8.91 1.05
N LEU A 217 2.64 -7.91 0.74
CA LEU A 217 3.54 -7.26 1.70
C LEU A 217 2.77 -6.69 2.88
N GLU A 218 1.62 -6.07 2.62
CA GLU A 218 0.71 -5.59 3.65
C GLU A 218 0.18 -6.77 4.49
N SER A 219 -0.30 -7.84 3.87
CA SER A 219 -0.89 -9.00 4.58
C SER A 219 0.09 -9.72 5.51
N ILE A 220 1.39 -9.69 5.21
CA ILE A 220 2.44 -10.34 6.02
C ILE A 220 3.05 -9.41 7.07
N LYS A 221 2.59 -8.15 7.19
CA LYS A 221 3.07 -7.26 8.25
C LYS A 221 2.79 -7.88 9.62
N PRO A 222 3.76 -7.80 10.55
CA PRO A 222 3.56 -8.36 11.87
C PRO A 222 2.43 -7.64 12.61
N THR A 223 1.52 -8.41 13.18
CA THR A 223 0.48 -7.94 14.10
C THR A 223 0.95 -7.94 15.56
N PHE A 224 2.15 -8.47 15.81
CA PHE A 224 2.80 -8.50 17.10
C PHE A 224 4.28 -8.17 16.94
N THR A 225 4.81 -7.28 17.77
CA THR A 225 6.23 -6.95 17.80
C THR A 225 6.68 -6.77 19.24
N LYS A 226 7.66 -7.57 19.67
CA LYS A 226 8.35 -7.34 20.94
C LYS A 226 9.28 -6.12 20.79
N ASN A 227 9.03 -5.09 21.59
CA ASN A 227 9.85 -3.88 21.57
C ASN A 227 11.04 -4.07 22.52
N GLU A 228 12.25 -3.90 22.00
CA GLU A 228 13.47 -3.90 22.81
C GLU A 228 13.59 -2.51 23.43
N VAL A 229 13.23 -2.38 24.71
CA VAL A 229 13.20 -1.11 25.44
C VAL A 229 14.25 -1.13 26.53
N ARG A 230 14.91 0.00 26.74
CA ARG A 230 15.86 0.15 27.85
C ARG A 230 15.15 0.03 29.20
N GLY A 231 15.89 -0.37 30.23
CA GLY A 231 15.35 -0.49 31.59
C GLY A 231 14.95 0.85 32.23
N ASP A 232 15.49 1.98 31.73
CA ASP A 232 15.13 3.31 32.20
C ASP A 232 13.83 3.82 31.55
N PHE A 233 12.85 4.19 32.38
CA PHE A 233 11.61 4.83 31.95
C PHE A 233 11.25 5.99 32.87
N THR A 234 10.45 6.92 32.35
CA THR A 234 9.91 8.02 33.17
C THR A 234 8.40 8.08 33.04
N LEU A 235 7.70 8.13 34.18
CA LEU A 235 6.25 8.25 34.25
C LEU A 235 5.86 9.65 34.74
N LYS A 236 5.05 10.37 33.95
CA LYS A 236 4.47 11.67 34.35
C LYS A 236 3.00 11.73 33.94
N LYS A 237 2.07 11.82 34.90
CA LYS A 237 0.62 11.97 34.65
C LYS A 237 0.11 11.01 33.56
N ASP A 238 0.26 9.70 33.79
CA ASP A 238 -0.15 8.60 32.89
C ASP A 238 0.52 8.58 31.51
N ASN A 239 1.62 9.33 31.35
CA ASN A 239 2.46 9.28 30.17
C ASN A 239 3.79 8.62 30.52
N LEU A 240 4.00 7.44 29.96
CA LEU A 240 5.20 6.64 30.09
C LEU A 240 6.13 6.95 28.92
N ASN A 241 7.32 7.48 29.20
CA ASN A 241 8.35 7.64 28.19
C ASN A 241 9.25 6.42 28.17
N LEU A 242 9.38 5.81 27.00
CA LEU A 242 10.18 4.63 26.72
C LEU A 242 11.21 4.97 25.65
N THR A 243 12.40 4.38 25.74
CA THR A 243 13.42 4.47 24.70
C THR A 243 13.77 3.08 24.19
N CYS A 244 13.52 2.84 22.91
CA CYS A 244 13.84 1.57 22.26
C CYS A 244 15.34 1.48 21.97
N GLU A 245 15.91 0.29 22.12
CA GLU A 245 17.32 0.05 21.81
C GLU A 245 17.55 0.01 20.30
N ARG A 246 16.69 -0.73 19.58
CA ARG A 246 16.75 -0.88 18.12
C ARG A 246 15.71 -0.03 17.41
N PHE A 247 16.12 0.59 16.30
CA PHE A 247 15.24 1.37 15.44
C PHE A 247 14.19 0.51 14.72
N GLY A 248 14.51 -0.76 14.42
CA GLY A 248 13.62 -1.69 13.74
C GLY A 248 12.41 -2.12 14.56
N THR A 249 12.57 -2.25 15.88
CA THR A 249 11.52 -2.63 16.84
C THR A 249 10.99 -1.43 17.62
N ARG A 250 11.20 -0.22 17.12
CA ARG A 250 10.75 1.00 17.79
C ARG A 250 9.22 1.12 17.84
N ILE A 251 8.72 1.73 18.90
CA ILE A 251 7.32 2.10 19.02
C ILE A 251 6.99 3.21 18.03
N ARG A 252 5.86 3.09 17.31
CA ARG A 252 5.39 4.08 16.34
C ARG A 252 4.00 4.56 16.73
N ARG A 253 3.67 5.77 16.27
CA ARG A 253 2.29 6.26 16.36
C ARG A 253 1.47 5.55 15.28
N SER A 254 0.39 4.89 15.67
CA SER A 254 -0.57 4.27 14.77
C SER A 254 -1.98 4.33 15.37
N GLY A 255 -2.98 4.43 14.51
CA GLY A 255 -4.40 4.33 14.91
C GLY A 255 -4.82 2.89 15.27
N ASN A 256 -4.09 1.91 14.70
CA ASN A 256 -4.42 0.48 14.70
C ASN A 256 -3.54 -0.35 15.64
N GLN A 257 -2.57 0.28 16.31
CA GLN A 257 -1.69 -0.39 17.26
C GLN A 257 -1.97 0.02 18.71
N VAL A 258 -1.81 -0.94 19.61
CA VAL A 258 -1.86 -0.79 21.06
C VAL A 258 -0.53 -1.25 21.63
N ILE A 259 -0.01 -0.53 22.62
CA ILE A 259 1.22 -0.89 23.32
C ILE A 259 0.81 -1.58 24.62
N MET A 260 1.19 -2.85 24.76
CA MET A 260 1.02 -3.63 25.98
C MET A 260 2.31 -3.60 26.78
N ILE A 261 2.21 -3.13 28.03
CA ILE A 261 3.32 -3.03 28.97
C ILE A 261 3.03 -3.99 30.10
N GLU A 262 3.95 -4.92 30.32
CA GLU A 262 3.91 -5.83 31.46
C GLU A 262 4.85 -5.29 32.53
N THR A 263 4.33 -5.09 33.74
CA THR A 263 5.13 -4.67 34.90
C THR A 263 5.08 -5.71 36.01
N LYS A 264 6.12 -5.71 36.84
CA LYS A 264 6.25 -6.59 37.99
C LYS A 264 6.57 -5.78 39.24
N ASP A 265 5.72 -5.91 40.25
CA ASP A 265 5.88 -5.29 41.57
C ASP A 265 5.93 -6.42 42.62
N GLY A 266 7.14 -6.75 43.07
CA GLY A 266 7.39 -7.92 43.92
C GLY A 266 7.00 -9.23 43.23
N THR A 267 5.93 -9.88 43.71
CA THR A 267 5.39 -11.13 43.15
C THR A 267 4.22 -10.91 42.17
N THR A 268 3.69 -9.69 42.07
CA THR A 268 2.49 -9.39 41.27
C THR A 268 2.89 -8.90 39.88
N THR A 269 2.27 -9.46 38.83
CA THR A 269 2.42 -8.99 37.45
C THR A 269 1.16 -8.28 36.99
N ASN A 270 1.32 -7.13 36.34
CA ASN A 270 0.23 -6.32 35.82
C ASN A 270 0.44 -6.02 34.33
N ASN A 271 -0.64 -6.05 33.56
CA ASN A 271 -0.63 -5.70 32.14
C ASN A 271 -1.39 -4.40 31.92
N VAL A 272 -0.70 -3.41 31.34
CA VAL A 272 -1.25 -2.08 31.07
C VAL A 272 -1.26 -1.84 29.58
N ALA A 273 -2.45 -1.53 29.05
CA ALA A 273 -2.61 -1.11 27.67
C ALA A 273 -2.39 0.40 27.54
N GLY A 274 -1.74 0.83 26.46
CA GLY A 274 -1.53 2.23 26.16
C GLY A 274 -1.44 2.51 24.66
N ARG A 275 -1.35 3.79 24.31
CA ARG A 275 -1.18 4.26 22.93
C ARG A 275 -0.05 5.28 22.82
N ALA A 276 0.77 5.14 21.78
CA ALA A 276 1.82 6.09 21.47
C ALA A 276 1.21 7.45 21.06
N ARG A 277 1.57 8.52 21.79
CA ARG A 277 1.12 9.89 21.53
C ARG A 277 2.16 10.72 20.80
N ARG A 278 3.40 10.65 21.26
CA ARG A 278 4.55 11.35 20.68
C ARG A 278 5.67 10.33 20.44
N VAL A 279 6.29 10.39 19.27
CA VAL A 279 7.42 9.53 18.91
C VAL A 279 8.46 10.42 18.24
N GLN A 280 9.72 10.27 18.65
CA GLN A 280 10.85 10.99 18.08
C GLN A 280 12.06 10.03 18.05
N GLY A 281 12.46 9.63 16.84
CA GLY A 281 13.51 8.63 16.68
C GLY A 281 13.17 7.32 17.39
N ARG A 282 13.98 6.93 18.38
CA ARG A 282 13.80 5.72 19.19
C ARG A 282 13.01 5.94 20.49
N SER A 283 12.68 7.18 20.83
CA SER A 283 11.94 7.51 22.04
C SER A 283 10.45 7.67 21.74
N ALA A 284 9.61 7.13 22.62
CA ALA A 284 8.16 7.17 22.50
C ALA A 284 7.52 7.51 23.84
N GLN A 285 6.53 8.41 23.80
CA GLN A 285 5.62 8.68 24.90
C GLN A 285 4.33 7.91 24.69
N VAL A 286 4.05 7.00 25.61
CA VAL A 286 2.87 6.13 25.63
C VAL A 286 1.90 6.63 26.71
N SER A 287 0.70 6.99 26.31
CA SER A 287 -0.40 7.27 27.23
C SER A 287 -1.03 5.94 27.64
N VAL A 288 -0.95 5.63 28.93
CA VAL A 288 -1.39 4.35 29.49
C VAL A 288 -2.76 4.48 30.15
N ASN A 289 -3.54 3.40 30.12
CA ASN A 289 -4.88 3.33 30.71
C ASN A 289 -4.87 2.56 32.03
N GLY A 290 -3.95 2.91 32.94
CA GLY A 290 -3.82 2.22 34.23
C GLY A 290 -2.49 2.52 34.93
N PRO A 291 -2.35 2.11 36.21
CA PRO A 291 -1.15 2.33 37.00
C PRO A 291 0.01 1.49 36.45
N VAL A 292 1.18 2.12 36.29
CA VAL A 292 2.43 1.47 35.89
C VAL A 292 3.35 1.48 37.11
N ASN A 293 3.32 0.39 37.87
CA ASN A 293 4.10 0.21 39.11
C ASN A 293 5.12 -0.91 38.94
N GLY A 294 6.25 -0.80 39.64
CA GLY A 294 7.32 -1.80 39.62
C GLY A 294 8.22 -1.72 38.37
N GLU A 295 8.91 -2.81 38.08
CA GLU A 295 9.82 -2.92 36.93
C GLU A 295 9.08 -3.32 35.66
N ILE A 296 9.48 -2.76 34.50
CA ILE A 296 8.94 -3.18 33.21
C ILE A 296 9.60 -4.49 32.80
N VAL A 297 8.79 -5.54 32.67
CA VAL A 297 9.24 -6.87 32.24
C VAL A 297 9.27 -6.95 30.71
N SER A 298 8.21 -6.45 30.07
CA SER A 298 8.10 -6.50 28.62
C SER A 298 7.25 -5.36 28.06
N VAL A 299 7.58 -4.94 26.84
CA VAL A 299 6.80 -3.98 26.07
C VAL A 299 6.56 -4.60 24.70
N ASN A 300 5.29 -4.72 24.32
CA ASN A 300 4.88 -5.34 23.08
C ASN A 300 3.90 -4.44 22.33
N THR A 301 4.14 -4.26 21.03
CA THR A 301 3.21 -3.59 20.13
C THR A 301 2.28 -4.65 19.54
N ILE A 302 0.99 -4.48 19.76
CA ILE A 302 -0.08 -5.34 19.24
C ILE A 302 -0.88 -4.56 18.20
N GLY A 303 -1.20 -5.21 17.09
CA GLY A 303 -1.88 -4.63 15.95
C GLY A 303 -0.94 -4.38 14.78
N LYS A 304 -1.54 -4.30 13.59
CA LYS A 304 -0.82 -4.08 12.35
C LYS A 304 -0.42 -2.61 12.21
N GLY A 305 0.81 -2.36 11.78
CA GLY A 305 1.31 -1.00 11.56
C GLY A 305 0.63 -0.32 10.37
N ASP A 306 0.48 1.00 10.45
CA ASP A 306 -0.07 1.81 9.35
C ASP A 306 0.81 1.69 8.08
N MET A 307 0.20 1.96 6.93
CA MET A 307 0.92 2.04 5.66
C MET A 307 1.93 3.19 5.66
N THR A 308 3.08 2.96 5.05
CA THR A 308 4.10 3.97 4.77
C THR A 308 3.66 4.88 3.62
N CYS A 309 4.27 6.06 3.49
CA CYS A 309 3.95 6.98 2.40
C CYS A 309 4.18 6.36 1.02
N ALA A 310 5.20 5.50 0.86
CA ALA A 310 5.48 4.81 -0.40
C ALA A 310 4.41 3.75 -0.73
N GLU A 311 3.90 3.04 0.29
CA GLU A 311 2.81 2.07 0.10
C GLU A 311 1.50 2.75 -0.29
N ILE A 312 1.19 3.90 0.35
CA ILE A 312 0.04 4.74 0.01
C ILE A 312 0.15 5.27 -1.41
N ALA A 313 1.29 5.91 -1.75
CA ALA A 313 1.53 6.46 -3.09
C ALA A 313 1.42 5.39 -4.18
N ARG A 314 1.91 4.16 -3.91
CA ARG A 314 1.73 3.04 -4.85
C ARG A 314 0.26 2.71 -5.09
N GLN A 315 -0.58 2.67 -4.05
CA GLN A 315 -2.01 2.37 -4.20
C GLN A 315 -2.74 3.50 -4.94
N GLU A 316 -2.43 4.75 -4.63
CA GLU A 316 -2.96 5.92 -5.34
C GLU A 316 -2.59 5.91 -6.83
N ILE A 317 -1.31 5.70 -7.16
CA ILE A 317 -0.84 5.60 -8.54
C ILE A 317 -1.55 4.46 -9.30
N ILE A 318 -1.78 3.31 -8.64
CA ILE A 318 -2.49 2.19 -9.26
C ILE A 318 -3.96 2.54 -9.51
N LEU A 319 -4.62 3.23 -8.59
CA LEU A 319 -5.97 3.74 -8.78
C LEU A 319 -6.03 4.72 -9.96
N ASP A 320 -5.09 5.66 -10.05
CA ASP A 320 -4.99 6.61 -11.17
C ASP A 320 -4.79 5.88 -12.50
N VAL A 321 -3.99 4.82 -12.53
CA VAL A 321 -3.81 3.96 -13.72
C VAL A 321 -5.15 3.34 -14.14
N LEU A 322 -5.91 2.80 -13.18
CA LEU A 322 -7.21 2.17 -13.44
C LEU A 322 -8.29 3.17 -13.88
N GLN A 323 -8.21 4.41 -13.40
CA GLN A 323 -9.12 5.51 -13.76
C GLN A 323 -8.68 6.24 -15.05
N GLY A 324 -7.51 5.91 -15.59
CA GLY A 324 -6.97 6.54 -16.79
C GLY A 324 -6.51 7.98 -16.56
N GLN A 325 -6.11 8.31 -15.33
CA GLN A 325 -5.70 9.66 -14.92
C GLN A 325 -4.18 9.88 -14.98
N THR A 326 -3.42 8.86 -15.36
CA THR A 326 -1.96 8.92 -15.45
C THR A 326 -1.43 8.34 -16.75
N SER A 327 -0.30 8.87 -17.20
CA SER A 327 0.46 8.38 -18.35
C SER A 327 1.53 7.36 -17.97
N LEU A 328 1.55 6.86 -16.71
CA LEU A 328 2.58 5.95 -16.20
C LEU A 328 2.88 4.78 -17.15
N LEU A 329 1.84 4.11 -17.68
CA LEU A 329 2.00 2.95 -18.55
C LEU A 329 2.59 3.28 -19.93
N SER A 330 2.51 4.54 -20.36
CA SER A 330 3.14 5.03 -21.59
C SER A 330 4.53 5.61 -21.36
N GLN A 331 4.96 5.82 -20.10
CA GLN A 331 6.30 6.34 -19.81
C GLN A 331 7.37 5.34 -20.26
N PRO A 332 8.36 5.75 -21.08
CA PRO A 332 9.43 4.88 -21.55
C PRO A 332 10.19 4.19 -20.41
N PHE A 333 10.47 4.91 -19.32
CA PHE A 333 11.10 4.35 -18.12
C PHE A 333 10.30 3.20 -17.51
N PHE A 334 8.98 3.37 -17.39
CA PHE A 334 8.11 2.31 -16.89
C PHE A 334 8.08 1.12 -17.85
N GLN A 335 7.98 1.40 -19.15
CA GLN A 335 7.97 0.35 -20.15
C GLN A 335 9.30 -0.44 -20.16
N ARG A 336 10.45 0.21 -19.97
CA ARG A 336 11.75 -0.47 -19.97
C ARG A 336 11.88 -1.45 -18.81
N ILE A 337 11.42 -1.06 -17.63
CA ILE A 337 11.53 -1.89 -16.42
C ILE A 337 10.45 -2.98 -16.38
N TRP A 338 9.20 -2.63 -16.68
CA TRP A 338 8.07 -3.53 -16.49
C TRP A 338 7.54 -4.16 -17.79
N LEU A 339 7.82 -3.60 -18.97
CA LEU A 339 7.33 -4.07 -20.28
C LEU A 339 8.46 -4.16 -21.32
N PRO A 340 9.58 -4.87 -21.04
CA PRO A 340 10.84 -4.76 -21.81
C PRO A 340 10.75 -5.21 -23.28
N HIS A 341 9.68 -5.92 -23.67
CA HIS A 341 9.46 -6.39 -25.04
C HIS A 341 8.43 -5.53 -25.81
N GLY A 342 7.95 -4.43 -25.24
CA GLY A 342 7.03 -3.52 -25.91
C GLY A 342 7.75 -2.58 -26.88
N PRO A 343 7.10 -2.13 -27.96
CA PRO A 343 7.64 -1.06 -28.78
C PRO A 343 7.72 0.22 -27.93
N MET A 344 8.91 0.82 -27.90
CA MET A 344 9.22 2.00 -27.09
C MET A 344 10.17 2.90 -27.88
N SER A 345 9.99 4.20 -27.73
CA SER A 345 10.94 5.22 -28.14
C SER A 345 11.21 6.12 -26.95
N TRP A 346 12.47 6.43 -26.69
CA TRP A 346 12.80 7.47 -25.72
C TRP A 346 12.41 8.85 -26.29
N PRO A 347 12.04 9.81 -25.43
CA PRO A 347 11.91 11.19 -25.88
C PRO A 347 13.26 11.65 -26.42
N LYS A 348 13.26 12.45 -27.49
CA LYS A 348 14.52 13.00 -28.02
C LYS A 348 15.24 13.74 -26.90
N GLN A 349 16.47 13.31 -26.62
CA GLN A 349 17.34 14.01 -25.70
C GLN A 349 17.71 15.38 -26.27
N ASP A 350 17.92 16.36 -25.41
CA ASP A 350 18.41 17.67 -25.84
C ASP A 350 19.88 17.52 -26.24
N ASP A 351 20.27 18.01 -27.43
CA ASP A 351 21.61 17.84 -28.01
C ASP A 351 22.73 18.47 -27.15
N LYS A 352 22.36 19.22 -26.10
CA LYS A 352 23.26 19.91 -25.17
C LYS A 352 23.81 19.03 -24.05
N ILE A 353 23.30 17.81 -23.86
CA ILE A 353 23.79 16.93 -22.79
C ILE A 353 25.09 16.27 -23.26
N LEU A 354 26.22 16.75 -22.74
CA LEU A 354 27.53 16.15 -22.97
C LEU A 354 27.56 14.73 -22.43
N GLU A 355 28.03 13.77 -23.24
CA GLU A 355 28.37 12.43 -22.77
C GLU A 355 29.60 12.51 -21.86
N PRO A 356 29.47 12.23 -20.56
CA PRO A 356 30.59 12.39 -19.64
C PRO A 356 31.64 11.30 -19.89
N SER A 357 32.91 11.70 -19.99
CA SER A 357 34.02 10.75 -19.84
C SER A 357 34.15 10.30 -18.39
N ILE A 358 34.66 9.09 -18.15
CA ILE A 358 34.93 8.62 -16.79
C ILE A 358 35.96 9.53 -16.12
N TYR A 359 35.55 10.19 -15.03
CA TYR A 359 36.42 10.95 -14.15
C TYR A 359 36.27 10.42 -12.74
N PHE A 360 37.31 9.73 -12.23
CA PHE A 360 37.32 9.19 -10.88
C PHE A 360 38.71 9.36 -10.24
N PRO A 361 39.00 10.55 -9.70
CA PRO A 361 40.28 10.81 -9.04
C PRO A 361 40.38 9.97 -7.75
N GLY A 362 41.55 9.35 -7.52
CA GLY A 362 41.85 8.64 -6.28
C GLY A 362 42.10 7.13 -6.41
N ARG A 363 41.60 6.46 -7.47
CA ARG A 363 42.02 5.08 -7.82
C ARG A 363 41.55 4.64 -9.20
N ALA A 364 42.25 3.66 -9.78
CA ALA A 364 41.78 2.97 -10.97
C ALA A 364 40.55 2.09 -10.69
N LEU A 365 39.57 2.13 -11.60
CA LEU A 365 38.49 1.16 -11.65
C LEU A 365 39.00 -0.14 -12.28
N ASN A 366 38.48 -1.28 -11.83
CA ASN A 366 38.70 -2.52 -12.58
C ASN A 366 37.86 -2.53 -13.87
N ILE A 367 38.15 -3.46 -14.78
CA ILE A 367 37.50 -3.52 -16.11
C ILE A 367 35.96 -3.57 -15.99
N SER A 368 35.42 -4.42 -15.11
CA SER A 368 33.97 -4.56 -14.97
C SER A 368 33.29 -3.34 -14.35
N GLN A 369 33.98 -2.64 -13.44
CA GLN A 369 33.53 -1.37 -12.89
C GLN A 369 33.56 -0.26 -13.93
N GLY A 370 34.64 -0.18 -14.73
CA GLY A 370 34.76 0.77 -15.84
C GLY A 370 33.61 0.62 -16.85
N MET A 371 33.38 -0.61 -17.33
CA MET A 371 32.26 -0.92 -18.23
C MET A 371 30.90 -0.57 -17.61
N ALA A 372 30.72 -0.77 -16.30
CA ALA A 372 29.48 -0.40 -15.63
C ALA A 372 29.29 1.12 -15.58
N VAL A 373 30.35 1.89 -15.35
CA VAL A 373 30.31 3.36 -15.37
C VAL A 373 30.07 3.86 -16.79
N GLU A 374 30.76 3.34 -17.80
CA GLU A 374 30.53 3.71 -19.21
C GLU A 374 29.06 3.57 -19.61
N LYS A 375 28.44 2.44 -19.24
CA LYS A 375 27.00 2.24 -19.49
C LYS A 375 26.11 3.23 -18.73
N ILE A 376 26.47 3.63 -17.52
CA ILE A 376 25.70 4.65 -16.77
C ILE A 376 25.80 6.02 -17.45
N LEU A 377 26.97 6.36 -18.01
CA LEU A 377 27.25 7.68 -18.58
C LEU A 377 26.78 7.83 -20.03
N SER A 378 26.64 6.72 -20.75
CA SER A 378 26.20 6.66 -22.15
C SER A 378 24.83 7.31 -22.36
N ALA A 379 24.70 8.09 -23.45
CA ALA A 379 23.42 8.62 -23.91
C ALA A 379 22.66 7.65 -24.84
N ASP A 380 23.21 6.46 -25.12
CA ASP A 380 22.55 5.47 -25.96
C ASP A 380 21.17 5.10 -25.41
N ASP A 381 20.19 5.01 -26.31
CA ASP A 381 18.81 4.60 -25.99
C ASP A 381 18.75 3.25 -25.25
N ASP A 382 19.69 2.34 -25.54
CA ASP A 382 19.78 1.05 -24.87
C ASP A 382 20.27 1.13 -23.41
N ASN A 383 20.99 2.21 -23.07
CA ASN A 383 21.62 2.48 -21.79
C ASN A 383 20.84 3.46 -20.90
N GLN A 384 19.70 3.99 -21.36
CA GLN A 384 18.82 4.86 -20.57
C GLN A 384 18.31 4.21 -19.26
N VAL A 385 18.27 2.88 -19.21
CA VAL A 385 18.05 2.12 -17.96
C VAL A 385 19.04 0.95 -17.91
N VAL A 386 20.01 1.04 -17.00
CA VAL A 386 21.04 0.02 -16.80
C VAL A 386 20.78 -0.76 -15.52
N VAL A 387 20.80 -2.09 -15.62
CA VAL A 387 20.78 -2.98 -14.45
C VAL A 387 22.18 -3.53 -14.23
N ILE A 388 22.82 -3.11 -13.13
CA ILE A 388 24.16 -3.56 -12.74
C ILE A 388 24.02 -4.58 -11.62
N HIS A 389 24.48 -5.80 -11.88
CA HIS A 389 24.53 -6.87 -10.90
C HIS A 389 25.95 -7.03 -10.35
N GLY A 390 26.08 -7.09 -9.03
CA GLY A 390 27.37 -7.26 -8.37
C GLY A 390 27.24 -8.01 -7.04
N PRO A 391 27.90 -9.16 -6.86
CA PRO A 391 27.99 -9.86 -5.57
C PRO A 391 28.46 -8.97 -4.40
N PRO A 392 28.28 -9.40 -3.14
CA PRO A 392 28.84 -8.69 -1.99
C PRO A 392 30.35 -8.44 -2.15
N GLY A 393 30.84 -7.27 -1.71
CA GLY A 393 32.27 -6.92 -1.79
C GLY A 393 32.78 -6.45 -3.16
N THR A 394 32.02 -6.55 -4.25
CA THR A 394 32.46 -6.16 -5.61
C THR A 394 32.61 -4.65 -5.87
N GLY A 395 32.45 -3.82 -4.84
CA GLY A 395 32.66 -2.39 -4.95
C GLY A 395 31.56 -1.63 -5.68
N LYS A 396 30.30 -2.08 -5.62
CA LYS A 396 29.14 -1.36 -6.20
C LYS A 396 29.07 0.13 -5.82
N THR A 397 29.37 0.47 -4.56
CA THR A 397 29.42 1.87 -4.09
C THR A 397 30.52 2.69 -4.76
N THR A 398 31.58 2.03 -5.24
CA THR A 398 32.62 2.66 -6.08
C THR A 398 32.09 3.06 -7.43
N VAL A 399 31.31 2.17 -8.07
CA VAL A 399 30.68 2.46 -9.38
C VAL A 399 29.75 3.66 -9.25
N ILE A 400 28.97 3.73 -8.17
CA ILE A 400 28.13 4.90 -7.86
C ILE A 400 28.98 6.16 -7.72
N ALA A 401 30.04 6.14 -6.91
CA ALA A 401 30.91 7.30 -6.69
C ALA A 401 31.60 7.76 -7.99
N ALA A 402 32.06 6.82 -8.82
CA ALA A 402 32.66 7.10 -10.12
C ALA A 402 31.66 7.72 -11.10
N ALA A 403 30.42 7.22 -11.16
CA ALA A 403 29.39 7.81 -12.01
C ALA A 403 29.04 9.24 -11.56
N VAL A 404 28.89 9.48 -10.26
CA VAL A 404 28.56 10.80 -9.70
C VAL A 404 29.66 11.82 -10.01
N THR A 405 30.92 11.46 -9.75
CA THR A 405 32.07 12.33 -10.04
C THR A 405 32.23 12.60 -11.52
N SER A 406 31.96 11.61 -12.39
CA SER A 406 31.98 11.79 -13.84
C SER A 406 30.87 12.74 -14.33
N PHE A 407 29.63 12.56 -13.86
CA PHE A 407 28.53 13.48 -14.19
C PHE A 407 28.84 14.91 -13.73
N HIS A 408 29.32 15.07 -12.48
CA HIS A 408 29.63 16.38 -11.93
C HIS A 408 30.80 17.07 -12.65
N HIS A 409 31.79 16.30 -13.10
CA HIS A 409 32.93 16.83 -13.85
C HIS A 409 32.53 17.32 -15.24
N ALA A 410 31.59 16.62 -15.90
CA ALA A 410 31.07 17.03 -17.21
C ALA A 410 30.10 18.21 -17.13
N ASP A 411 29.25 18.26 -16.10
CA ASP A 411 28.28 19.33 -15.88
C ASP A 411 28.02 19.51 -14.37
N HIS A 412 28.51 20.63 -13.82
CA HIS A 412 28.37 20.94 -12.39
C HIS A 412 26.94 21.22 -11.96
N GLU A 413 26.06 21.62 -12.90
CA GLU A 413 24.66 21.97 -12.63
C GLU A 413 23.73 20.77 -12.78
N ARG A 414 24.21 19.63 -13.31
CA ARG A 414 23.40 18.43 -13.51
C ARG A 414 23.04 17.77 -12.17
N PRO A 415 21.76 17.72 -11.78
CA PRO A 415 21.36 17.07 -10.55
C PRO A 415 21.40 15.54 -10.69
N VAL A 416 22.06 14.86 -9.75
CA VAL A 416 22.09 13.39 -9.67
C VAL A 416 21.32 12.93 -8.43
N TRP A 417 20.26 12.17 -8.65
CA TRP A 417 19.46 11.57 -7.56
C TRP A 417 19.96 10.16 -7.25
N ILE A 418 20.33 9.93 -5.99
CA ILE A 418 20.74 8.62 -5.50
C ILE A 418 19.76 8.17 -4.44
N ALA A 419 19.11 7.02 -4.66
CA ALA A 419 18.16 6.43 -3.74
C ALA A 419 18.62 5.04 -3.30
N ALA A 420 18.34 4.68 -2.04
CA ALA A 420 18.59 3.35 -1.50
C ALA A 420 17.47 2.92 -0.54
N GLN A 421 17.32 1.61 -0.35
CA GLN A 421 16.23 1.05 0.46
C GLN A 421 16.35 1.34 1.96
N SER A 422 17.57 1.58 2.47
CA SER A 422 17.80 1.83 3.89
C SER A 422 18.68 3.04 4.12
N ASN A 423 18.46 3.73 5.24
CA ASN A 423 19.28 4.86 5.63
C ASN A 423 20.75 4.46 5.87
N VAL A 424 21.01 3.23 6.30
CA VAL A 424 22.37 2.68 6.41
C VAL A 424 23.03 2.60 5.04
N ALA A 425 22.31 2.17 4.00
CA ALA A 425 22.85 2.14 2.65
C ALA A 425 23.11 3.56 2.12
N VAL A 426 22.22 4.52 2.38
CA VAL A 426 22.42 5.94 2.06
C VAL A 426 23.68 6.48 2.75
N LYS A 427 23.86 6.19 4.05
CA LYS A 427 25.06 6.58 4.81
C LYS A 427 26.33 6.00 4.18
N ASN A 428 26.34 4.71 3.86
CA ASN A 428 27.50 4.04 3.25
C ASN A 428 27.86 4.65 1.88
N ILE A 429 26.88 5.08 1.10
CA ILE A 429 27.10 5.79 -0.17
C ILE A 429 27.70 7.17 0.11
N ALA A 430 27.15 7.93 1.04
CA ALA A 430 27.64 9.26 1.41
C ALA A 430 29.09 9.22 1.94
N GLU A 431 29.41 8.26 2.81
CA GLU A 431 30.79 8.03 3.28
C GLU A 431 31.72 7.71 2.11
N LYS A 432 31.24 6.96 1.12
CA LYS A 432 32.05 6.63 -0.05
C LYS A 432 32.31 7.82 -0.95
N LEU A 433 31.36 8.75 -1.08
CA LEU A 433 31.53 10.02 -1.79
C LEU A 433 32.54 10.92 -1.07
N CYS A 434 32.44 11.07 0.25
CA CYS A 434 33.42 11.82 1.04
C CYS A 434 34.83 11.22 0.93
N ALA A 435 34.96 9.89 0.89
CA ALA A 435 36.25 9.21 0.75
C ALA A 435 36.92 9.39 -0.63
N VAL A 436 36.23 10.01 -1.60
CA VAL A 436 36.77 10.41 -2.91
C VAL A 436 36.74 11.93 -3.07
N ASP A 437 36.75 12.66 -1.95
CA ASP A 437 36.71 14.12 -1.84
C ASP A 437 35.52 14.79 -2.55
N PHE A 438 34.43 14.04 -2.75
CA PHE A 438 33.18 14.58 -3.28
C PHE A 438 32.25 15.02 -2.16
N HIS A 439 32.14 16.33 -1.94
CA HIS A 439 31.34 16.93 -0.87
C HIS A 439 30.10 17.70 -1.35
N ASN A 440 29.89 17.82 -2.67
CA ASN A 440 28.77 18.57 -3.25
C ASN A 440 27.50 17.69 -3.34
N PHE A 441 26.98 17.26 -2.19
CA PHE A 441 25.72 16.51 -2.11
C PHE A 441 24.88 16.93 -0.89
N LYS A 442 23.58 16.67 -0.97
CA LYS A 442 22.63 16.84 0.14
C LYS A 442 22.01 15.50 0.50
N LEU A 443 21.74 15.30 1.78
CA LEU A 443 21.12 14.09 2.31
C LEU A 443 19.69 14.37 2.70
N LEU A 444 18.77 13.61 2.11
CA LEU A 444 17.36 13.63 2.47
C LEU A 444 17.08 12.40 3.33
N VAL A 445 16.78 12.63 4.61
CA VAL A 445 16.42 11.57 5.56
C VAL A 445 15.10 11.89 6.24
N SER A 446 14.39 10.85 6.69
CA SER A 446 13.22 11.07 7.53
C SER A 446 13.62 11.77 8.84
N LYS A 447 12.73 12.64 9.34
CA LYS A 447 12.92 13.34 10.63
C LYS A 447 13.30 12.40 11.77
N ASP A 448 12.78 11.17 11.76
CA ASP A 448 13.05 10.16 12.78
C ASP A 448 14.48 9.61 12.73
N PHE A 449 15.10 9.56 11.54
CA PHE A 449 16.45 9.04 11.39
C PHE A 449 17.53 10.11 11.63
N HIS A 450 17.17 11.39 11.60
CA HIS A 450 18.07 12.49 11.91
C HIS A 450 18.80 12.32 13.26
N PHE A 451 18.12 11.74 14.27
CA PHE A 451 18.65 11.60 15.63
C PHE A 451 19.70 10.49 15.79
N ASP A 452 19.63 9.42 14.99
CA ASP A 452 20.67 8.39 14.99
C ASP A 452 21.88 8.82 14.12
N TRP A 453 21.74 9.93 13.40
CA TRP A 453 22.81 10.59 12.66
C TRP A 453 23.52 11.62 13.57
N CYS A 454 24.16 11.19 14.66
CA CYS A 454 24.95 12.07 15.55
C CYS A 454 26.44 12.18 15.08
N PRO A 455 27.15 13.28 15.41
CA PRO A 455 27.89 14.09 14.44
C PRO A 455 29.40 14.14 14.70
N PHE A 456 29.98 13.10 15.31
CA PHE A 456 31.40 13.12 15.67
C PHE A 456 32.34 12.95 14.47
N SER A 457 31.89 12.31 13.39
CA SER A 457 32.76 12.07 12.23
C SER A 457 32.70 13.16 11.15
N PHE A 458 31.78 14.13 11.22
CA PHE A 458 31.52 15.05 10.10
C PHE A 458 31.28 16.52 10.44
N ARG A 459 31.43 16.96 11.70
CA ARG A 459 31.36 18.39 12.05
C ARG A 459 32.43 19.25 11.38
N THR A 460 33.49 18.64 10.86
CA THR A 460 34.63 19.31 10.22
C THR A 460 34.64 19.25 8.70
N THR A 461 33.75 18.48 8.04
CA THR A 461 33.90 18.15 6.60
C THR A 461 32.64 18.29 5.74
N LEU A 462 31.47 18.64 6.28
CA LEU A 462 30.26 18.86 5.48
C LEU A 462 29.74 20.30 5.59
N PRO A 463 29.30 20.94 4.49
CA PRO A 463 28.55 22.20 4.52
C PRO A 463 27.28 22.04 5.35
N ARG A 464 26.91 23.08 6.11
CA ARG A 464 25.84 23.09 7.13
C ARG A 464 24.40 22.98 6.61
N ASP A 465 24.18 22.47 5.40
CA ASP A 465 22.86 22.49 4.74
C ASP A 465 22.19 21.11 4.74
N PHE A 466 21.76 20.66 5.92
CA PHE A 466 20.80 19.57 6.06
C PHE A 466 19.38 20.15 5.99
N LYS A 467 18.53 19.64 5.08
CA LYS A 467 17.11 20.02 4.96
C LYS A 467 16.18 18.84 5.20
#